data_AF-A0A9D5EEQ1-F1
#
_entry.id   AF-A0A9D5EEQ1-F1
#
_cell.length_a   1.000
_cell.length_b   1.000
_cell.length_c   1.000
_cell.angle_alpha   90.00
_cell.angle_beta   90.00
_cell.angle_gamma   90.00
#
_symmetry.space_group_name_H-M   'P 1'
#
loop_
_entity.id
_entity.type
_entity.pdbx_description
1 polymer ?
#
loop_
_entity_poly.entity_id
_entity_poly.type
_entity_poly.pdbx_seq_one_letter_code
_entity_poly.pdbx_strand_id
1 'polypeptide(L)'
;MGTMTEDRDEGAGAAVVPVRDADLVTMPRCARCNLAYMPTKSTSALRLTYCSFLCELGDLGFSMTGLEHMERVKKPVEVAAVD
;
A
#
# COMPACT_ATOMS: atom_id res chain seq x y z
N MET A 1 -33.06 -57.45 29.58
CA MET A 1 -32.29 -56.72 28.56
C MET A 1 -32.55 -55.23 28.75
N GLY A 2 -31.59 -54.50 29.32
CA GLY A 2 -31.71 -53.07 29.61
C GLY A 2 -31.20 -52.24 28.43
N THR A 3 -31.94 -51.19 28.07
CA THR A 3 -31.62 -50.21 27.04
C THR A 3 -30.72 -49.13 27.65
N MET A 4 -29.45 -49.09 27.25
CA MET A 4 -28.55 -47.99 27.59
C MET A 4 -28.65 -46.89 26.53
N THR A 5 -29.28 -45.77 26.89
CA THR A 5 -29.16 -44.47 26.22
C THR A 5 -28.10 -43.67 26.97
N GLU A 6 -26.92 -43.51 26.40
CA GLU A 6 -25.90 -42.61 26.91
C GLU A 6 -25.71 -41.46 25.92
N ASP A 7 -26.21 -40.31 26.34
CA ASP A 7 -25.88 -38.97 25.89
C ASP A 7 -24.37 -38.77 25.72
N ARG A 8 -23.97 -38.28 24.55
CA ARG A 8 -22.69 -37.58 24.39
C ARG A 8 -22.74 -36.60 23.22
N ASP A 9 -23.55 -35.57 23.41
CA ASP A 9 -23.34 -34.26 22.79
C ASP A 9 -22.17 -33.59 23.51
N GLU A 10 -21.05 -33.32 22.82
CA GLU A 10 -20.10 -32.25 23.14
C GLU A 10 -18.87 -32.33 22.23
N GLY A 11 -18.53 -31.18 21.65
CA GLY A 11 -17.22 -30.93 21.08
C GLY A 11 -17.06 -31.26 19.59
N ALA A 12 -17.99 -30.81 18.75
CA ALA A 12 -17.63 -30.47 17.38
C ALA A 12 -16.47 -29.46 17.46
N GLY A 13 -15.24 -29.96 17.32
CA GLY A 13 -14.03 -29.15 17.31
C GLY A 13 -14.26 -28.05 16.30
N ALA A 14 -14.49 -26.83 16.80
CA ALA A 14 -14.64 -25.65 16.00
C ALA A 14 -13.39 -25.60 15.11
N ALA A 15 -13.57 -25.96 13.85
CA ALA A 15 -12.57 -25.75 12.83
C ALA A 15 -12.23 -24.27 12.94
N VAL A 16 -11.03 -23.97 13.43
CA VAL A 16 -10.50 -22.61 13.47
C VAL A 16 -10.46 -22.20 12.01
N VAL A 17 -11.52 -21.51 11.56
CA VAL A 17 -11.58 -20.92 10.25
C VAL A 17 -10.39 -19.96 10.26
N PRO A 18 -9.34 -20.16 9.44
CA PRO A 18 -8.27 -19.19 9.39
C PRO A 18 -8.94 -17.88 8.97
N VAL A 19 -8.92 -16.90 9.88
CA VAL A 19 -9.43 -15.56 9.65
C VAL A 19 -8.59 -15.01 8.51
N ARG A 20 -9.07 -15.19 7.27
CA ARG A 20 -8.42 -14.71 6.03
C ARG A 20 -8.17 -13.20 6.07
N ASP A 21 -8.83 -12.50 6.97
CA ASP A 21 -8.71 -11.08 7.20
C ASP A 21 -7.52 -10.66 8.09
N ALA A 22 -6.82 -11.59 8.75
CA ALA A 22 -5.68 -11.22 9.60
C ALA A 22 -4.53 -10.59 8.78
N ASP A 23 -4.34 -11.04 7.53
CA ASP A 23 -3.37 -10.44 6.60
C ASP A 23 -3.82 -9.09 6.03
N LEU A 24 -5.13 -8.77 6.09
CA LEU A 24 -5.66 -7.45 5.74
C LEU A 24 -5.34 -6.39 6.81
N VAL A 25 -5.08 -6.80 8.06
CA VAL A 25 -4.76 -5.90 9.18
C VAL A 25 -3.36 -5.29 9.06
N THR A 26 -2.45 -5.90 8.29
CA THR A 26 -1.07 -5.42 8.13
C THR A 26 -0.83 -4.66 6.81
N MET A 27 -1.82 -4.61 5.91
CA MET A 27 -1.64 -3.91 4.64
C MET A 27 -1.64 -2.39 4.83
N PRO A 28 -0.59 -1.68 4.37
CA PRO A 28 -0.53 -0.23 4.45
C PRO A 28 -1.65 0.41 3.62
N ARG A 29 -2.05 1.61 4.03
CA ARG A 29 -3.04 2.42 3.33
C ARG A 29 -2.36 3.55 2.57
N CYS A 30 -2.85 3.80 1.36
CA CYS A 30 -2.35 4.90 0.53
C CYS A 30 -2.69 6.26 1.15
N ALA A 31 -1.71 7.16 1.28
CA ALA A 31 -1.93 8.48 1.86
C ALA A 31 -2.99 9.33 1.11
N ARG A 32 -3.14 9.10 -0.20
CA ARG A 32 -4.06 9.87 -1.04
C ARG A 32 -5.48 9.30 -1.15
N CYS A 33 -5.60 8.02 -1.52
CA CYS A 33 -6.92 7.39 -1.76
C CYS A 33 -7.40 6.51 -0.59
N ASN A 34 -6.56 6.33 0.44
CA ASN A 34 -6.84 5.55 1.66
C ASN A 34 -7.21 4.07 1.46
N LEU A 35 -6.96 3.53 0.26
CA LEU A 35 -7.13 2.10 -0.03
C LEU A 35 -5.96 1.30 0.56
N ALA A 36 -6.28 0.13 1.11
CA ALA A 36 -5.28 -0.85 1.51
C ALA A 36 -4.63 -1.47 0.26
N TYR A 37 -3.31 -1.65 0.27
CA TYR A 37 -2.59 -2.16 -0.88
C TYR A 37 -1.35 -2.98 -0.48
N MET A 38 -0.88 -3.81 -1.40
CA MET A 38 0.38 -4.56 -1.23
C MET A 38 1.56 -3.72 -1.73
N PRO A 39 2.57 -3.41 -0.90
CA PRO A 39 3.74 -2.64 -1.33
C PRO A 39 4.49 -3.26 -2.52
N THR A 40 4.51 -4.59 -2.62
CA THR A 40 5.12 -5.34 -3.73
C THR A 40 4.42 -5.11 -5.07
N LYS A 41 3.15 -4.70 -5.06
CA LYS A 41 2.36 -4.38 -6.27
C LYS A 41 2.28 -2.88 -6.55
N SER A 42 2.81 -2.02 -5.67
CA SER A 42 2.75 -0.57 -5.89
C SER A 42 3.68 -0.14 -7.02
N THR A 43 3.15 0.67 -7.93
CA THR A 43 3.91 1.30 -9.03
C THR A 43 4.50 2.65 -8.66
N SER A 44 4.23 3.16 -7.45
CA SER A 44 4.87 4.36 -6.92
C SER A 44 6.35 4.10 -6.65
N ALA A 45 7.19 5.13 -6.71
CA ALA A 45 8.54 5.05 -6.17
C ALA A 45 8.52 4.96 -4.63
N LEU A 46 7.55 5.63 -4.00
CA LEU A 46 7.27 5.62 -2.57
C LEU A 46 6.25 4.53 -2.23
N ARG A 47 6.62 3.26 -2.47
CA ARG A 47 5.74 2.09 -2.34
C ARG A 47 5.17 1.86 -0.94
N LEU A 48 5.69 2.50 0.10
CA LEU A 48 5.16 2.43 1.47
C LEU A 48 4.20 3.58 1.82
N THR A 49 4.02 4.53 0.90
CA THR A 49 3.19 5.73 1.09
C THR A 49 2.02 5.76 0.11
N TYR A 50 2.27 5.40 -1.16
CA TYR A 50 1.25 5.43 -2.22
C TYR A 50 1.05 4.07 -2.86
N CYS A 51 -0.21 3.78 -3.21
CA CYS A 51 -0.56 2.54 -3.90
C CYS A 51 -0.20 2.54 -5.40
N SER A 52 -0.03 3.71 -6.01
CA SER A 52 0.31 3.83 -7.43
C SER A 52 1.03 5.14 -7.76
N PHE A 53 1.69 5.15 -8.91
CA PHE A 53 2.32 6.35 -9.50
C PHE A 53 1.35 7.54 -9.61
N LEU A 54 0.09 7.30 -9.96
CA LEU A 54 -0.92 8.37 -10.08
C LEU A 54 -1.26 9.00 -8.73
N CYS A 55 -1.29 8.18 -7.68
CA CYS A 55 -1.53 8.69 -6.34
C CYS A 55 -0.38 9.58 -5.88
N GLU A 56 0.85 9.12 -6.05
CA GLU A 56 2.08 9.90 -5.80
C GLU A 56 2.04 11.22 -6.57
N LEU A 57 1.83 11.17 -7.89
CA LEU A 57 1.91 12.34 -8.76
C LEU A 57 0.96 13.46 -8.36
N GLY A 58 -0.28 13.16 -7.97
CA GLY A 58 -1.19 14.24 -7.61
C GLY A 58 -1.33 14.49 -6.10
N ASP A 59 -0.57 13.79 -5.25
CA ASP A 59 -0.33 14.29 -3.88
C ASP A 59 0.87 15.26 -3.89
N LEU A 60 1.99 14.84 -4.50
CA LEU A 60 3.23 15.61 -4.52
C LEU A 60 3.31 16.65 -5.64
N GLY A 61 2.54 16.49 -6.72
CA GLY A 61 2.65 17.27 -7.95
C GLY A 61 3.77 16.78 -8.90
N PHE A 62 4.58 15.82 -8.46
CA PHE A 62 5.65 15.19 -9.23
C PHE A 62 5.78 13.72 -8.80
N SER A 63 6.55 12.94 -9.56
CA SER A 63 6.99 11.60 -9.15
C SER A 63 8.50 11.57 -8.99
N MET A 64 9.01 10.74 -8.10
CA MET A 64 10.45 10.61 -7.88
C MET A 64 11.17 10.16 -9.16
N THR A 65 10.61 9.18 -9.86
CA THR A 65 11.14 8.72 -11.16
C THR A 65 11.13 9.85 -12.20
N GLY A 66 10.15 10.75 -12.17
CA GLY A 66 10.13 11.92 -13.04
C GLY A 66 11.26 12.91 -12.72
N LEU A 67 11.53 13.14 -11.44
CA LEU A 67 12.61 14.02 -10.99
C LEU A 67 14.00 13.50 -11.34
N GLU A 68 14.21 12.18 -11.30
CA GLU A 68 15.50 11.55 -11.64
C GLU A 68 15.93 11.82 -13.08
N HIS A 69 14.98 12.03 -13.99
CA HIS A 69 15.23 12.31 -15.40
C HIS A 69 15.10 13.79 -15.78
N MET A 70 14.74 14.67 -14.83
CA MET A 70 14.61 16.10 -15.10
C MET A 70 15.97 16.80 -15.06
N GLU A 71 16.41 17.32 -16.20
CA GLU A 71 17.57 18.20 -16.28
C GLU A 71 17.18 19.65 -15.97
N ARG A 72 17.96 20.30 -15.09
CA ARG A 72 17.77 21.73 -14.81
C ARG A 72 18.24 22.57 -15.99
N VAL A 73 17.32 23.32 -16.59
CA VAL A 73 17.68 24.36 -17.55
C VAL A 73 18.42 25.48 -16.81
N LYS A 74 19.71 25.68 -17.10
CA LYS A 74 20.45 26.83 -16.58
C LYS A 74 19.85 28.10 -17.18
N LYS A 75 19.38 29.00 -16.32
CA LYS A 75 18.98 30.35 -16.73
C LYS A 75 20.21 31.05 -17.32
N PRO A 76 20.14 31.64 -18.53
CA PRO A 76 21.26 32.35 -19.10
C PRO A 76 21.67 33.50 -18.18
N VAL A 77 22.96 33.56 -17.86
CA VAL A 77 23.56 34.68 -17.14
C VAL A 77 23.66 35.82 -18.14
N GLU A 78 22.79 36.82 -18.02
CA GLU A 78 22.97 38.10 -18.70
C GLU A 78 24.24 38.73 -18.14
N VAL A 79 25.34 38.62 -18.89
CA VAL A 79 26.58 39.31 -18.58
C VAL A 79 26.31 40.78 -18.85
N ALA A 80 26.00 41.53 -17.79
CA ALA A 80 25.90 42.97 -17.84
C ALA A 80 27.26 43.53 -18.27
N ALA A 81 27.37 43.89 -19.55
CA ALA A 81 28.47 44.67 -20.08
C ALA A 81 28.44 46.04 -19.38
N VAL A 82 29.41 46.26 -18.50
CA VAL A 82 29.72 47.58 -17.99
C VAL A 82 30.92 48.07 -18.80
N ASP A 83 30.66 49.10 -19.60
CA ASP A 83 31.60 49.91 -20.37
C ASP A 83 32.53 50.71 -19.44
#